data_AF-A0A1Y3NHL6-F1
#
_entry.id   AF-A0A1Y3NHL6-F1
#
_cell.length_a   1.000
_cell.length_b   1.000
_cell.length_c   1.000
_cell.angle_alpha   90.00
_cell.angle_beta   90.00
_cell.angle_gamma   90.00
#
_symmetry.space_group_name_H-M   'P 1'
#
loop_
_entity.id
_entity.type
_entity.pdbx_description
1 polymer ?
#
loop_
_entity_poly.entity_id
_entity_poly.type
_entity_poly.pdbx_seq_one_letter_code
_entity_poly.pdbx_strand_id
1 'polypeptide(L)'
;MSRSLNTPEILTELFLNSDKSTIYSALTVSKQWNDILSKEYFWKQYYKQNFPNNNSLNKLIKQIPNHTYKNVCKYKMANKKQLVSNFYNKKSFPICNLNNIHNLDETEPACVKQDSMVWFDKENLSLKYLEFSKPEEIREFPVGSNIIMVDIIDNLIVCINVDYRITLFSRIKEHNQWHINLVNEPEHENGELFIINSCILDNLITLSFFELLHQEEPDEENENNENPEHQGEFKIFVWDLNLLIKAINSTNVTEDKFYDVKIGNTHITITYNPVIVHNCVYQERNEETGKLENMYYILSSTSDDGVITVYKYDEELNLKEIRSFLYDLEDDFILWASIHSDGTILAIGRKAIEIFSINDKKIEQHRKYASDIFESFHLYDV
;
A
#
# COMPACT_ATOMS: atom_id res chain seq x y z
N MET A 1 60.79 -4.01 24.22
CA MET A 1 60.86 -3.46 22.85
C MET A 1 59.51 -2.82 22.54
N SER A 2 59.43 -1.47 22.54
CA SER A 2 58.21 -0.72 22.22
C SER A 2 58.07 -0.61 20.70
N ARG A 3 57.07 -1.27 20.10
CA ARG A 3 56.69 -0.99 18.71
C ARG A 3 55.90 0.32 18.70
N SER A 4 56.40 1.35 18.02
CA SER A 4 55.61 2.54 17.71
C SER A 4 54.49 2.14 16.75
N LEU A 5 53.24 2.29 17.15
CA LEU A 5 52.08 2.01 16.30
C LEU A 5 52.01 3.06 15.18
N ASN A 6 51.76 2.61 13.94
CA ASN A 6 51.54 3.51 12.81
C ASN A 6 50.14 4.15 12.91
N THR A 7 49.94 5.34 12.32
CA THR A 7 48.68 6.11 12.39
C THR A 7 47.39 5.29 12.13
N PRO A 8 47.33 4.35 11.17
CA PRO A 8 46.14 3.51 10.96
C PRO A 8 45.85 2.54 12.10
N GLU A 9 46.88 2.06 12.81
CA GLU A 9 46.74 1.13 13.95
C GLU A 9 46.19 1.87 15.17
N ILE A 10 46.65 3.11 15.39
CA ILE A 10 46.11 4.01 16.44
C ILE A 10 44.63 4.32 16.17
N LEU A 11 44.29 4.67 14.92
CA LEU A 11 42.90 4.95 14.54
C LEU A 11 41.99 3.72 14.66
N THR A 12 42.50 2.54 14.30
CA THR A 12 41.78 1.27 14.47
C THR A 12 41.44 1.05 15.95
N GLU A 13 42.41 1.20 16.85
CA GLU A 13 42.21 1.03 18.29
C GLU A 13 41.23 2.06 18.88
N LEU A 14 41.29 3.31 18.41
CA LEU A 14 40.33 4.35 18.80
C LEU A 14 38.89 3.99 18.39
N PHE A 15 38.70 3.53 17.14
CA PHE A 15 37.37 3.12 16.68
C PHE A 15 36.85 1.85 17.35
N LEU A 16 37.73 0.92 17.73
CA LEU A 16 37.33 -0.29 18.46
C LEU A 16 36.71 0.01 19.84
N ASN A 17 37.14 1.12 20.46
CA ASN A 17 36.66 1.59 21.75
C ASN A 17 35.57 2.68 21.64
N SER A 18 35.16 3.03 20.42
CA SER A 18 34.18 4.08 20.16
C SER A 18 32.74 3.56 20.19
N ASP A 19 31.79 4.43 20.53
CA ASP A 19 30.37 4.10 20.46
C ASP A 19 29.82 4.08 19.02
N LYS A 20 28.57 3.63 18.89
CA LYS A 20 27.86 3.51 17.62
C LYS A 20 27.83 4.83 16.84
N SER A 21 27.45 5.92 17.48
CA SER A 21 27.32 7.25 16.87
C SER A 21 28.65 7.74 16.32
N THR A 22 29.72 7.53 17.07
CA THR A 22 31.09 7.92 16.72
C THR A 22 31.57 7.12 15.52
N ILE A 23 31.33 5.81 15.50
CA ILE A 23 31.71 4.94 14.37
C ILE A 23 30.96 5.32 13.09
N TYR A 24 29.66 5.62 13.16
CA TYR A 24 28.91 6.04 11.98
C TYR A 24 29.33 7.41 11.47
N SER A 25 29.61 8.35 12.37
CA SER A 25 30.10 9.67 11.99
C SER A 25 31.49 9.57 11.34
N ALA A 26 32.36 8.69 11.86
CA ALA A 26 33.70 8.48 11.32
C ALA A 26 33.74 7.95 9.87
N LEU A 27 32.67 7.30 9.39
CA LEU A 27 32.58 6.82 8.01
C LEU A 27 32.56 7.96 6.97
N THR A 28 32.14 9.17 7.36
CA THR A 28 32.02 10.32 6.44
C THR A 28 33.10 11.38 6.63
N VAL A 29 33.96 11.24 7.65
CA VAL A 29 34.99 12.23 7.99
C VAL A 29 36.13 12.25 6.96
N SER A 30 36.64 11.10 6.55
CA SER A 30 37.70 11.03 5.54
C SER A 30 37.75 9.67 4.84
N LYS A 31 38.34 9.65 3.64
CA LYS A 31 38.58 8.42 2.88
C LYS A 31 39.38 7.40 3.69
N GLN A 32 40.44 7.83 4.39
CA GLN A 32 41.28 6.95 5.19
C GLN A 32 40.51 6.29 6.36
N TRP A 33 39.60 7.03 7.00
CA TRP A 33 38.79 6.51 8.10
C TRP A 33 37.74 5.52 7.61
N ASN A 34 37.10 5.86 6.48
CA ASN A 34 36.19 4.95 5.80
C ASN A 34 36.90 3.67 5.34
N ASP A 35 38.12 3.75 4.82
CA ASP A 35 38.92 2.60 4.38
C ASP A 35 39.27 1.65 5.55
N ILE A 36 39.48 2.19 6.76
CA ILE A 36 39.68 1.38 7.98
C ILE A 36 38.37 0.71 8.38
N LEU A 37 37.29 1.48 8.51
CA LEU A 37 35.98 1.03 8.97
C LEU A 37 35.23 0.17 7.94
N SER A 38 35.65 0.17 6.68
CA SER A 38 35.05 -0.67 5.63
C SER A 38 35.67 -2.06 5.55
N LYS A 39 36.83 -2.29 6.18
CA LYS A 39 37.48 -3.60 6.22
C LYS A 39 36.77 -4.57 7.14
N GLU A 40 36.53 -5.78 6.64
CA GLU A 40 35.87 -6.85 7.39
C GLU A 40 36.64 -7.27 8.65
N TYR A 41 37.98 -7.20 8.60
CA TYR A 41 38.83 -7.51 9.75
C TYR A 41 38.59 -6.59 10.96
N PHE A 42 38.33 -5.29 10.73
CA PHE A 42 37.99 -4.34 11.80
C PHE A 42 36.73 -4.80 12.54
N TRP A 43 35.66 -5.13 11.81
CA TRP A 43 34.40 -5.57 12.41
C TRP A 43 34.52 -6.90 13.15
N LYS A 44 35.41 -7.80 12.69
CA LYS A 44 35.71 -9.03 13.41
C LYS A 44 36.41 -8.77 14.75
N GLN A 45 37.30 -7.78 14.82
CA GLN A 45 37.91 -7.35 16.08
C GLN A 45 36.88 -6.66 16.98
N TYR A 46 36.10 -5.74 16.42
CA TYR A 46 35.02 -5.03 17.12
C TYR A 46 34.02 -6.01 17.75
N TYR A 47 33.64 -7.05 17.00
CA TYR A 47 32.77 -8.12 17.48
C TYR A 47 33.34 -8.83 18.71
N LYS A 48 34.59 -9.28 18.62
CA LYS A 48 35.25 -10.03 19.70
C LYS A 48 35.41 -9.20 20.96
N GLN A 49 35.64 -7.91 20.82
CA GLN A 49 35.86 -7.00 21.95
C GLN A 49 34.54 -6.59 22.61
N ASN A 50 33.52 -6.23 21.81
CA ASN A 50 32.29 -5.63 22.32
C ASN A 50 31.15 -6.65 22.53
N PHE A 51 31.21 -7.83 21.93
CA PHE A 51 30.19 -8.89 22.07
C PHE A 51 30.72 -10.29 22.49
N PRO A 52 31.79 -10.42 23.30
CA PRO A 52 32.46 -11.71 23.55
C PRO A 52 31.54 -12.78 24.15
N ASN A 53 30.58 -12.37 25.00
CA ASN A 53 29.72 -13.28 25.76
C ASN A 53 28.27 -13.35 25.22
N ASN A 54 28.02 -12.91 23.99
CA ASN A 54 26.67 -12.93 23.43
C ASN A 54 26.32 -14.31 22.85
N ASN A 55 25.84 -15.23 23.69
CA ASN A 55 25.48 -16.60 23.31
C ASN A 55 24.51 -16.67 22.13
N SER A 56 23.53 -15.77 22.06
CA SER A 56 22.56 -15.72 20.97
C SER A 56 23.19 -15.33 19.64
N LEU A 57 24.08 -14.33 19.65
CA LEU A 57 24.78 -13.84 18.46
C LEU A 57 25.84 -14.86 17.98
N ASN A 58 26.54 -15.50 18.91
CA ASN A 58 27.48 -16.58 18.61
C ASN A 58 26.79 -17.81 17.99
N LYS A 59 25.56 -18.13 18.42
CA LYS A 59 24.74 -19.18 17.80
C LYS A 59 24.30 -18.79 16.39
N LEU A 60 23.87 -17.54 16.20
CA LEU A 60 23.45 -16.99 14.90
C LEU A 60 24.58 -17.04 13.86
N ILE A 61 25.80 -16.63 14.24
CA ILE A 61 27.00 -16.68 13.39
C ILE A 61 27.29 -18.11 12.91
N LYS A 62 27.11 -19.13 13.77
CA LYS A 62 27.32 -20.53 13.40
C LYS A 62 26.26 -21.07 12.44
N GLN A 63 25.10 -20.44 12.39
CA GLN A 63 23.94 -20.90 11.61
C GLN A 63 23.78 -20.17 10.27
N ILE A 64 24.37 -18.98 10.12
CA ILE A 64 24.32 -18.21 8.87
C ILE A 64 25.59 -18.47 8.05
N PRO A 65 25.54 -19.29 6.99
CA PRO A 65 26.65 -19.40 6.05
C PRO A 65 26.90 -18.03 5.39
N ASN A 66 28.17 -17.70 5.14
CA ASN A 66 28.61 -16.47 4.44
C ASN A 66 28.26 -15.13 5.10
N HIS A 67 28.06 -15.08 6.43
CA HIS A 67 27.87 -13.80 7.13
C HIS A 67 29.14 -12.94 7.14
N THR A 68 28.95 -11.62 7.24
CA THR A 68 30.02 -10.66 7.55
C THR A 68 29.85 -10.11 8.97
N TYR A 69 30.95 -10.02 9.71
CA TYR A 69 31.04 -9.37 11.02
C TYR A 69 30.57 -7.93 10.96
N LYS A 70 30.76 -7.23 9.82
CA LYS A 70 30.21 -5.88 9.60
C LYS A 70 28.69 -5.86 9.76
N ASN A 71 27.97 -6.75 9.10
CA ASN A 71 26.51 -6.81 9.17
C ASN A 71 26.03 -7.27 10.54
N VAL A 72 26.72 -8.25 11.14
CA VAL A 72 26.40 -8.76 12.49
C VAL A 72 26.55 -7.65 13.55
N CYS A 73 27.66 -6.90 13.52
CA CYS A 73 27.89 -5.80 14.45
C CYS A 73 26.89 -4.67 14.22
N LYS A 74 26.63 -4.27 12.97
CA LYS A 74 25.62 -3.25 12.65
C LYS A 74 24.22 -3.64 13.13
N TYR A 75 23.81 -4.89 12.92
CA TYR A 75 22.54 -5.42 13.43
C TYR A 75 22.45 -5.28 14.95
N LYS A 76 23.51 -5.64 15.67
CA LYS A 76 23.54 -5.55 17.14
C LYS A 76 23.58 -4.11 17.64
N MET A 77 24.42 -3.26 17.04
CA MET A 77 24.55 -1.84 17.36
C MET A 77 23.32 -1.03 16.98
N ALA A 78 22.52 -1.49 16.01
CA ALA A 78 21.25 -0.86 15.69
C ALA A 78 20.32 -0.79 16.91
N ASN A 79 20.61 -1.54 17.99
CA ASN A 79 19.82 -1.58 19.21
C ASN A 79 18.34 -1.85 18.89
N LYS A 80 18.10 -2.53 17.75
CA LYS A 80 16.80 -3.12 17.46
C LYS A 80 16.60 -4.06 18.63
N LYS A 81 15.75 -3.64 19.57
CA LYS A 81 15.21 -4.51 20.62
C LYS A 81 14.95 -5.81 19.89
N GLN A 82 15.63 -6.85 20.37
CA GLN A 82 15.52 -8.23 19.94
C GLN A 82 14.18 -8.39 19.23
N LEU A 83 14.17 -8.57 17.90
CA LEU A 83 12.96 -8.99 17.22
C LEU A 83 12.49 -10.18 18.06
N VAL A 84 11.40 -10.00 18.79
CA VAL A 84 10.83 -11.04 19.63
C VAL A 84 10.35 -12.06 18.63
N SER A 85 11.23 -12.96 18.22
CA SER A 85 10.88 -14.09 17.41
C SER A 85 10.16 -15.05 18.35
N ASN A 86 8.84 -14.87 18.47
CA ASN A 86 7.95 -15.88 19.05
C ASN A 86 8.07 -17.23 18.32
N PHE A 87 8.83 -17.32 17.22
CA PHE A 87 9.24 -18.55 16.55
C PHE A 87 9.91 -19.60 17.43
N TYR A 88 10.55 -19.24 18.56
CA TYR A 88 11.18 -20.25 19.43
C TYR A 88 10.17 -21.08 20.23
N ASN A 89 8.92 -20.65 20.32
CA ASN A 89 7.87 -21.38 21.02
C ASN A 89 6.63 -21.48 20.12
N LYS A 90 6.70 -22.32 19.07
CA LYS A 90 5.54 -22.63 18.18
C LYS A 90 4.27 -22.99 18.96
N LYS A 91 4.38 -23.43 20.22
CA LYS A 91 3.25 -23.76 21.11
C LYS A 91 2.43 -22.54 21.58
N SER A 92 2.98 -21.33 21.53
CA SER A 92 2.27 -20.11 21.98
C SER A 92 1.63 -19.32 20.83
N PHE A 93 1.76 -19.78 19.58
CA PHE A 93 1.00 -19.20 18.48
C PHE A 93 -0.30 -20.00 18.33
N PRO A 94 -1.47 -19.39 18.57
CA PRO A 94 -2.72 -20.03 18.20
C PRO A 94 -2.70 -20.23 16.68
N ILE A 95 -2.66 -21.49 16.25
CA ILE A 95 -2.83 -21.86 14.85
C ILE A 95 -4.31 -22.19 14.69
N CYS A 96 -5.01 -21.42 13.86
CA CYS A 96 -6.34 -21.80 13.42
C CYS A 96 -6.18 -22.83 12.29
N ASN A 97 -6.64 -24.06 12.51
CA ASN A 97 -6.61 -25.10 11.49
C ASN A 97 -7.92 -25.06 10.72
N LEU A 98 -7.86 -24.64 9.45
CA LEU A 98 -9.03 -24.55 8.57
C LEU A 98 -9.30 -25.85 7.80
N ASN A 99 -8.42 -26.86 7.88
CA ASN A 99 -8.53 -28.12 7.11
C ASN A 99 -9.78 -28.95 7.44
N ASN A 100 -10.44 -28.67 8.56
CA ASN A 100 -11.68 -29.38 8.96
C ASN A 100 -12.94 -28.73 8.37
N ILE A 101 -12.80 -27.59 7.71
CA ILE A 101 -13.92 -26.84 7.14
C ILE A 101 -14.14 -27.36 5.73
N HIS A 102 -15.30 -27.97 5.51
CA HIS A 102 -15.65 -28.60 4.25
C HIS A 102 -15.57 -27.59 3.09
N ASN A 103 -14.97 -27.99 1.96
CA ASN A 103 -14.83 -27.22 0.72
C ASN A 103 -13.90 -26.01 0.76
N LEU A 104 -13.20 -25.75 1.86
CA LEU A 104 -12.29 -24.61 1.93
C LEU A 104 -11.02 -24.82 1.08
N ASP A 105 -10.61 -26.07 0.90
CA ASP A 105 -9.43 -26.46 0.10
C ASP A 105 -9.56 -26.11 -1.41
N GLU A 106 -10.79 -25.92 -1.89
CA GLU A 106 -11.09 -25.56 -3.29
C GLU A 106 -11.38 -24.07 -3.47
N THR A 107 -11.36 -23.30 -2.38
CA THR A 107 -11.69 -21.86 -2.41
C THR A 107 -10.44 -21.00 -2.51
N GLU A 108 -10.43 -20.12 -3.50
CA GLU A 108 -9.42 -19.07 -3.61
C GLU A 108 -9.89 -17.85 -2.78
N PRO A 109 -9.13 -17.45 -1.75
CA PRO A 109 -9.51 -16.31 -0.94
C PRO A 109 -9.42 -15.01 -1.75
N ALA A 110 -10.51 -14.25 -1.78
CA ALA A 110 -10.53 -12.92 -2.39
C ALA A 110 -9.82 -11.88 -1.52
N CYS A 111 -9.91 -12.03 -0.19
CA CYS A 111 -9.25 -11.15 0.78
C CYS A 111 -8.90 -11.91 2.07
N VAL A 112 -7.69 -11.73 2.56
CA VAL A 112 -7.24 -12.24 3.87
C VAL A 112 -6.75 -11.07 4.73
N LYS A 113 -7.33 -10.93 5.93
CA LYS A 113 -6.83 -10.03 6.98
C LYS A 113 -6.25 -10.84 8.12
N GLN A 114 -5.68 -10.15 9.12
CA GLN A 114 -5.04 -10.79 10.26
C GLN A 114 -5.98 -11.74 11.04
N ASP A 115 -7.28 -11.45 11.06
CA ASP A 115 -8.29 -12.09 11.90
C ASP A 115 -9.41 -12.79 11.11
N SER A 116 -9.42 -12.67 9.78
CA SER A 116 -10.52 -13.15 8.95
C SER A 116 -10.14 -13.36 7.48
N MET A 117 -11.04 -14.04 6.76
CA MET A 117 -10.93 -14.30 5.34
C MET A 117 -12.29 -14.13 4.66
N VAL A 118 -12.27 -13.67 3.41
CA VAL A 118 -13.43 -13.60 2.52
C VAL A 118 -13.08 -14.28 1.20
N TRP A 119 -14.03 -15.02 0.66
CA TRP A 119 -13.98 -15.56 -0.70
C TRP A 119 -15.32 -15.40 -1.40
N PHE A 120 -15.30 -15.47 -2.73
CA PHE A 120 -16.49 -15.33 -3.56
C PHE A 120 -16.96 -16.68 -4.09
N ASP A 121 -18.21 -16.99 -3.78
CA ASP A 121 -18.91 -18.15 -4.31
C ASP A 121 -19.58 -17.75 -5.65
N LYS A 122 -18.93 -18.12 -6.75
CA LYS A 122 -19.39 -17.79 -8.11
C LYS A 122 -20.70 -18.46 -8.49
N GLU A 123 -21.02 -19.62 -7.90
CA GLU A 123 -22.26 -20.34 -8.22
C GLU A 123 -23.47 -19.65 -7.59
N ASN A 124 -23.32 -19.18 -6.35
CA ASN A 124 -24.37 -18.51 -5.59
C ASN A 124 -24.34 -16.97 -5.69
N LEU A 125 -23.33 -16.42 -6.35
CA LEU A 125 -23.07 -14.97 -6.43
C LEU A 125 -23.09 -14.31 -5.03
N SER A 126 -22.37 -14.92 -4.10
CA SER A 126 -22.32 -14.49 -2.69
C SER A 126 -20.90 -14.44 -2.15
N LEU A 127 -20.68 -13.57 -1.18
CA LEU A 127 -19.44 -13.55 -0.40
C LEU A 127 -19.59 -14.41 0.82
N LYS A 128 -18.59 -15.25 1.05
CA LYS A 128 -18.47 -16.05 2.25
C LYS A 128 -17.41 -15.42 3.13
N TYR A 129 -17.73 -15.26 4.41
CA TYR A 129 -16.87 -14.62 5.41
C TYR A 129 -16.64 -15.57 6.57
N LEU A 130 -15.38 -15.64 7.00
CA LEU A 130 -14.95 -16.46 8.12
C LEU A 130 -14.05 -15.64 9.05
N GLU A 131 -14.37 -15.67 10.34
CA GLU A 131 -13.48 -15.19 11.41
C GLU A 131 -12.59 -16.32 11.90
N PHE A 132 -11.27 -16.12 11.95
CA PHE A 132 -10.34 -17.15 12.42
C PHE A 132 -10.54 -17.52 13.89
N SER A 133 -11.18 -16.65 14.68
CA SER A 133 -11.55 -16.94 16.07
C SER A 133 -12.71 -17.94 16.19
N LYS A 134 -13.55 -18.06 15.16
CA LYS A 134 -14.75 -18.91 15.08
C LYS A 134 -14.91 -19.49 13.67
N PRO A 135 -13.97 -20.33 13.23
CA PRO A 135 -13.89 -20.80 11.85
C PRO A 135 -15.13 -21.59 11.37
N GLU A 136 -15.84 -22.24 12.28
CA GLU A 136 -17.03 -23.05 11.95
C GLU A 136 -18.26 -22.18 11.59
N GLU A 137 -18.25 -20.89 11.92
CA GLU A 137 -19.36 -19.95 11.66
C GLU A 137 -19.10 -19.16 10.37
N ILE A 138 -19.31 -19.79 9.21
CA ILE A 138 -19.24 -19.10 7.91
C ILE A 138 -20.50 -18.26 7.71
N ARG A 139 -20.33 -16.96 7.55
CA ARG A 139 -21.41 -16.04 7.18
C ARG A 139 -21.46 -15.88 5.66
N GLU A 140 -22.65 -15.70 5.13
CA GLU A 140 -22.89 -15.50 3.70
C GLU A 140 -23.58 -14.17 3.44
N PHE A 141 -23.09 -13.45 2.45
CA PHE A 141 -23.61 -12.15 2.03
C PHE A 141 -23.99 -12.21 0.55
N PRO A 142 -25.29 -12.09 0.21
CA PRO A 142 -25.71 -12.11 -1.19
C PRO A 142 -25.22 -10.84 -1.89
N VAL A 143 -24.45 -11.02 -2.97
CA VAL A 143 -23.91 -9.93 -3.78
C VAL A 143 -24.75 -9.73 -5.05
N GLY A 144 -25.16 -10.84 -5.68
CA GLY A 144 -26.05 -10.82 -6.84
C GLY A 144 -25.38 -10.50 -8.18
N SER A 145 -24.07 -10.23 -8.20
CA SER A 145 -23.28 -10.11 -9.42
C SER A 145 -21.81 -10.50 -9.17
N ASN A 146 -21.04 -10.63 -10.25
CA ASN A 146 -19.60 -10.91 -10.16
C ASN A 146 -18.87 -9.74 -9.48
N ILE A 147 -17.79 -10.07 -8.78
CA ILE A 147 -16.94 -9.10 -8.09
C ILE A 147 -15.67 -8.80 -8.88
N ILE A 148 -15.18 -7.57 -8.77
CA ILE A 148 -13.86 -7.13 -9.24
C ILE A 148 -12.87 -7.22 -8.09
N MET A 149 -13.24 -6.66 -6.94
CA MET A 149 -12.36 -6.54 -5.77
C MET A 149 -13.19 -6.65 -4.50
N VAL A 150 -12.60 -7.25 -3.47
CA VAL A 150 -13.13 -7.24 -2.11
C VAL A 150 -12.01 -6.86 -1.15
N ASP A 151 -12.32 -5.98 -0.20
CA ASP A 151 -11.45 -5.73 0.93
C ASP A 151 -12.24 -5.58 2.23
N ILE A 152 -11.54 -5.64 3.36
CA ILE A 152 -12.09 -5.44 4.69
C ILE A 152 -11.49 -4.17 5.30
N ILE A 153 -12.35 -3.23 5.65
CA ILE A 153 -11.98 -2.03 6.40
C ILE A 153 -12.73 -2.03 7.72
N ASP A 154 -11.99 -2.18 8.82
CA ASP A 154 -12.58 -2.24 10.17
C ASP A 154 -13.75 -3.26 10.20
N ASN A 155 -14.95 -2.87 10.62
CA ASN A 155 -16.15 -3.73 10.65
C ASN A 155 -16.94 -3.79 9.33
N LEU A 156 -16.38 -3.30 8.22
CA LEU A 156 -16.99 -3.34 6.88
C LEU A 156 -16.29 -4.35 5.98
N ILE A 157 -17.10 -5.12 5.23
CA ILE A 157 -16.66 -5.83 4.02
C ILE A 157 -17.07 -4.95 2.85
N VAL A 158 -16.09 -4.51 2.06
CA VAL A 158 -16.28 -3.66 0.89
C VAL A 158 -16.14 -4.53 -0.35
N CYS A 159 -17.16 -4.54 -1.19
CA CYS A 159 -17.21 -5.29 -2.43
C CYS A 159 -17.40 -4.33 -3.60
N ILE A 160 -16.54 -4.41 -4.62
CA ILE A 160 -16.71 -3.71 -5.89
C ILE A 160 -17.19 -4.72 -6.92
N ASN A 161 -18.35 -4.46 -7.50
CA ASN A 161 -19.02 -5.32 -8.45
C ASN A 161 -18.68 -4.93 -9.89
N VAL A 162 -18.84 -5.87 -10.83
CA VAL A 162 -18.63 -5.62 -12.27
C VAL A 162 -19.63 -4.63 -12.88
N ASP A 163 -20.73 -4.38 -12.19
CA ASP A 163 -21.82 -3.48 -12.61
C ASP A 163 -21.72 -2.08 -11.97
N TYR A 164 -20.51 -1.67 -11.61
CA TYR A 164 -20.18 -0.33 -11.11
C TYR A 164 -20.77 0.01 -9.73
N ARG A 165 -21.26 -1.02 -9.02
CA ARG A 165 -21.77 -0.92 -7.65
C ARG A 165 -20.69 -1.25 -6.64
N ILE A 166 -20.67 -0.49 -5.55
CA ILE A 166 -19.93 -0.82 -4.34
C ILE A 166 -20.94 -1.31 -3.31
N THR A 167 -20.84 -2.56 -2.90
CA THR A 167 -21.69 -3.12 -1.84
C THR A 167 -20.91 -3.18 -0.54
N LEU A 168 -21.44 -2.57 0.52
CA LEU A 168 -20.88 -2.57 1.87
C LEU A 168 -21.69 -3.52 2.75
N PHE A 169 -21.03 -4.47 3.39
CA PHE A 169 -21.64 -5.37 4.38
C PHE A 169 -21.01 -5.17 5.76
N SER A 170 -21.77 -5.47 6.81
CA SER A 170 -21.27 -5.41 8.19
C SER A 170 -20.71 -6.76 8.66
N ARG A 171 -19.50 -6.74 9.20
CA ARG A 171 -18.87 -7.87 9.90
C ARG A 171 -19.51 -8.18 11.25
N ILE A 172 -20.19 -7.22 11.86
CA ILE A 172 -20.90 -7.39 13.13
C ILE A 172 -22.03 -8.41 12.94
N LYS A 173 -22.08 -9.43 13.80
CA LYS A 173 -22.95 -10.61 13.67
C LYS A 173 -24.42 -10.30 13.87
N GLU A 174 -24.73 -9.23 14.57
CA GLU A 174 -26.07 -8.74 14.80
C GLU A 174 -26.66 -8.14 13.52
N HIS A 175 -25.83 -7.57 12.64
CA HIS A 175 -26.23 -6.92 11.39
C HIS A 175 -26.28 -7.94 10.24
N ASN A 176 -27.25 -8.84 10.27
CA ASN A 176 -27.34 -9.95 9.32
C ASN A 176 -28.00 -9.59 7.98
N GLN A 177 -28.73 -8.48 7.91
CA GLN A 177 -29.41 -8.03 6.68
C GLN A 177 -28.88 -6.69 6.19
N TRP A 178 -28.18 -5.96 7.05
CA TRP A 178 -27.60 -4.68 6.71
C TRP A 178 -26.61 -4.76 5.54
N HIS A 179 -26.88 -3.94 4.54
CA HIS A 179 -25.96 -3.62 3.47
C HIS A 179 -26.28 -2.23 2.90
N ILE A 180 -25.27 -1.57 2.36
CA ILE A 180 -25.41 -0.30 1.62
C ILE A 180 -24.84 -0.49 0.22
N ASN A 181 -25.54 0.03 -0.79
CA ASN A 181 -25.05 0.10 -2.16
C ASN A 181 -24.66 1.55 -2.48
N LEU A 182 -23.42 1.77 -2.89
CA LEU A 182 -22.98 3.00 -3.53
C LEU A 182 -22.98 2.73 -5.03
N VAL A 183 -23.82 3.44 -5.77
CA VAL A 183 -23.97 3.26 -7.20
C VAL A 183 -23.28 4.42 -7.91
N ASN A 184 -22.45 4.09 -8.90
CA ASN A 184 -21.95 5.06 -9.87
C ASN A 184 -22.89 5.05 -11.06
N GLU A 185 -23.53 6.18 -11.32
CA GLU A 185 -24.33 6.37 -12.52
C GLU A 185 -23.52 7.21 -13.52
N PRO A 186 -23.61 6.92 -14.82
CA PRO A 186 -23.07 7.80 -15.86
C PRO A 186 -23.61 9.22 -15.67
N GLU A 187 -22.77 10.23 -15.89
CA GLU A 187 -23.22 11.63 -15.81
C GLU A 187 -24.06 12.01 -17.04
N HIS A 188 -23.82 11.33 -18.17
CA HIS A 188 -24.54 11.56 -19.41
C HIS A 188 -25.67 10.55 -19.58
N GLU A 189 -26.84 11.02 -20.05
CA GLU A 189 -28.05 10.18 -20.21
C GLU A 189 -27.83 8.94 -21.10
N ASN A 190 -26.86 8.99 -22.02
CA ASN A 190 -26.44 7.88 -22.89
C ASN A 190 -24.99 7.44 -22.62
N GLY A 191 -24.46 7.71 -21.43
CA GLY A 191 -23.12 7.32 -21.04
C GLY A 191 -23.04 5.86 -20.62
N GLU A 192 -21.92 5.20 -20.94
CA GLU A 192 -21.59 3.88 -20.41
C GLU A 192 -20.28 3.97 -19.61
N LEU A 193 -20.32 3.64 -18.31
CA LEU A 193 -19.13 3.69 -17.44
C LEU A 193 -18.35 2.38 -17.51
N PHE A 194 -17.03 2.44 -17.46
CA PHE A 194 -16.15 1.28 -17.39
C PHE A 194 -15.10 1.51 -16.29
N ILE A 195 -14.98 0.57 -15.35
CA ILE A 195 -13.93 0.64 -14.32
C ILE A 195 -12.57 0.34 -14.98
N ILE A 196 -11.61 1.24 -14.77
CA ILE A 196 -10.22 1.09 -15.21
C ILE A 196 -9.39 0.47 -14.10
N ASN A 197 -9.44 1.06 -12.90
CA ASN A 197 -8.74 0.55 -11.73
C ASN A 197 -9.46 0.95 -10.43
N SER A 198 -9.08 0.32 -9.32
CA SER A 198 -9.67 0.48 -8.00
C SER A 198 -8.63 0.38 -6.89
N CYS A 199 -8.85 1.13 -5.81
CA CYS A 199 -8.08 1.05 -4.58
C CYS A 199 -9.01 1.20 -3.38
N ILE A 200 -8.88 0.28 -2.41
CA ILE A 200 -9.55 0.36 -1.11
C ILE A 200 -8.45 0.47 -0.06
N LEU A 201 -8.34 1.62 0.62
CA LEU A 201 -7.29 1.84 1.62
C LEU A 201 -7.70 2.98 2.58
N ASP A 202 -7.28 2.91 3.85
CA ASP A 202 -7.48 3.96 4.86
C ASP A 202 -8.91 4.54 4.94
N ASN A 203 -9.93 3.69 4.91
CA ASN A 203 -11.36 4.07 4.92
C ASN A 203 -11.86 4.79 3.66
N LEU A 204 -11.04 4.88 2.62
CA LEU A 204 -11.41 5.43 1.32
C LEU A 204 -11.59 4.31 0.30
N ILE A 205 -12.51 4.53 -0.63
CA ILE A 205 -12.64 3.77 -1.86
C ILE A 205 -12.33 4.73 -3.00
N THR A 206 -11.38 4.40 -3.86
CA THR A 206 -11.00 5.18 -5.02
C THR A 206 -11.18 4.33 -6.27
N LEU A 207 -12.02 4.76 -7.21
CA LEU A 207 -12.26 4.06 -8.47
C LEU A 207 -11.97 5.00 -9.63
N SER A 208 -11.22 4.54 -10.62
CA SER A 208 -11.08 5.24 -11.89
C SER A 208 -11.97 4.63 -12.96
N PHE A 209 -12.54 5.49 -13.80
CA PHE A 209 -13.49 5.13 -14.85
C PHE A 209 -13.14 5.77 -16.18
N PHE A 210 -13.60 5.12 -17.25
CA PHE A 210 -13.85 5.72 -18.54
C PHE A 210 -15.36 5.76 -18.78
N GLU A 211 -15.92 6.93 -19.06
CA GLU A 211 -17.30 7.08 -19.51
C GLU A 211 -17.31 7.23 -21.03
N LEU A 212 -17.87 6.25 -21.73
CA LEU A 212 -18.08 6.30 -23.16
C LEU A 212 -19.35 7.10 -23.46
N LEU A 213 -19.26 8.09 -24.35
CA LEU A 213 -20.41 8.86 -24.79
C LEU A 213 -20.90 8.33 -26.14
N HIS A 214 -22.08 7.71 -26.15
CA HIS A 214 -22.75 7.37 -27.40
C HIS A 214 -23.27 8.66 -28.06
N GLN A 215 -22.74 8.99 -29.23
CA GLN A 215 -23.35 10.03 -30.07
C GLN A 215 -24.62 9.44 -30.70
N GLU A 216 -25.69 10.25 -30.76
CA GLU A 216 -26.90 9.89 -31.52
C GLU A 216 -26.49 9.56 -32.97
N GLU A 217 -26.94 8.42 -33.48
CA GLU A 217 -26.71 8.07 -34.89
C GLU A 217 -27.23 9.20 -35.77
N PRO A 218 -26.44 9.72 -36.72
CA PRO A 218 -26.93 10.77 -37.61
C PRO A 218 -28.10 10.22 -38.42
N ASP A 219 -29.21 10.96 -38.46
CA ASP A 219 -30.32 10.70 -39.38
C ASP A 219 -29.75 10.47 -40.80
N GLU A 220 -30.22 9.41 -41.47
CA GLU A 220 -29.67 8.78 -42.70
C GLU A 220 -29.50 9.69 -43.97
N GLU A 221 -29.52 11.02 -43.87
CA GLU A 221 -29.47 11.92 -45.04
C GLU A 221 -28.15 12.68 -45.28
N ASN A 222 -27.11 12.50 -44.44
CA ASN A 222 -25.80 13.13 -44.68
C ASN A 222 -24.66 12.11 -44.85
N GLU A 223 -24.58 11.47 -46.03
CA GLU A 223 -23.48 10.60 -46.49
C GLU A 223 -22.14 11.33 -46.75
N ASN A 224 -21.81 12.36 -45.97
CA ASN A 224 -20.47 12.91 -45.93
C ASN A 224 -20.21 13.38 -44.52
N ASN A 225 -19.59 12.52 -43.70
CA ASN A 225 -18.56 12.93 -42.77
C ASN A 225 -17.89 11.67 -42.18
N GLU A 226 -16.60 11.81 -41.97
CA GLU A 226 -15.69 10.87 -41.32
C GLU A 226 -16.37 10.19 -40.11
N ASN A 227 -16.14 8.88 -39.91
CA ASN A 227 -16.60 8.17 -38.71
C ASN A 227 -16.29 9.04 -37.48
N PRO A 228 -17.30 9.56 -36.76
CA PRO A 228 -17.02 10.35 -35.58
C PRO A 228 -16.32 9.44 -34.56
N GLU A 229 -15.09 9.79 -34.19
CA GLU A 229 -14.41 9.10 -33.09
C GLU A 229 -15.29 9.21 -31.84
N HIS A 230 -15.61 8.07 -31.24
CA HIS A 230 -16.34 8.03 -29.98
C HIS A 230 -15.62 8.89 -28.94
N GLN A 231 -16.30 9.89 -28.40
CA GLN A 231 -15.77 10.72 -27.33
C GLN A 231 -16.05 10.04 -26.00
N GLY A 232 -15.10 10.15 -25.06
CA GLY A 232 -15.28 9.65 -23.72
C GLY A 232 -14.44 10.42 -22.73
N GLU A 233 -14.79 10.29 -21.46
CA GLU A 233 -14.20 11.07 -20.37
C GLU A 233 -13.61 10.16 -19.31
N PHE A 234 -12.41 10.51 -18.83
CA PHE A 234 -11.80 9.81 -17.71
C PHE A 234 -12.16 10.49 -16.39
N LYS A 235 -12.57 9.69 -15.40
CA LYS A 235 -13.03 10.18 -14.09
C LYS A 235 -12.43 9.35 -12.97
N ILE A 236 -12.23 9.95 -11.80
CA ILE A 236 -11.90 9.23 -10.56
C ILE A 236 -12.95 9.60 -9.52
N PHE A 237 -13.61 8.60 -8.93
CA PHE A 237 -14.52 8.80 -7.81
C PHE A 237 -13.86 8.33 -6.52
N VAL A 238 -14.06 9.11 -5.46
CA VAL A 238 -13.55 8.83 -4.12
C VAL A 238 -14.71 8.85 -3.13
N TRP A 239 -14.83 7.82 -2.30
CA TRP A 239 -15.77 7.76 -1.18
C TRP A 239 -15.04 7.71 0.15
N ASP A 240 -15.52 8.47 1.12
CA ASP A 240 -15.02 8.48 2.50
C ASP A 240 -15.99 7.75 3.44
N LEU A 241 -15.55 6.58 3.93
CA LEU A 241 -16.30 5.73 4.84
C LEU A 241 -16.10 6.08 6.33
N ASN A 242 -15.30 7.09 6.68
CA ASN A 242 -14.95 7.40 8.06
C ASN A 242 -16.17 7.60 8.97
N LEU A 243 -17.20 8.31 8.51
CA LEU A 243 -18.42 8.53 9.29
C LEU A 243 -19.22 7.24 9.47
N LEU A 244 -19.29 6.40 8.43
CA LEU A 244 -19.98 5.13 8.47
C LEU A 244 -19.30 4.15 9.43
N ILE A 245 -17.97 4.05 9.37
CA ILE A 245 -17.19 3.21 10.27
C ILE A 245 -17.36 3.67 11.73
N LYS A 246 -17.30 4.98 11.99
CA LYS A 246 -17.57 5.54 13.32
C LYS A 246 -18.97 5.20 13.82
N ALA A 247 -19.97 5.22 12.94
CA ALA A 247 -21.35 4.89 13.29
C ALA A 247 -21.52 3.40 13.62
N ILE A 248 -20.99 2.51 12.78
CA ILE A 248 -21.09 1.05 12.94
C ILE A 248 -20.39 0.57 14.22
N ASN A 249 -19.27 1.22 14.58
CA ASN A 249 -18.54 0.92 15.81
C ASN A 249 -19.19 1.52 17.06
N SER A 250 -20.28 2.29 16.93
CA SER A 250 -20.95 2.93 18.05
C SER A 250 -22.01 2.03 18.67
N THR A 251 -21.94 1.84 19.99
CA THR A 251 -22.94 1.06 20.74
C THR A 251 -24.32 1.72 20.81
N ASN A 252 -24.43 2.99 20.40
CA ASN A 252 -25.64 3.81 20.56
C ASN A 252 -26.45 3.95 19.26
N VAL A 253 -25.97 3.36 18.17
CA VAL A 253 -26.59 3.47 16.84
C VAL A 253 -27.16 2.11 16.47
N THR A 254 -28.44 2.10 16.08
CA THR A 254 -29.13 0.90 15.61
C THR A 254 -28.96 0.72 14.11
N GLU A 255 -29.13 -0.50 13.61
CA GLU A 255 -28.98 -0.87 12.19
C GLU A 255 -29.69 0.10 11.23
N ASP A 256 -30.94 0.48 11.52
CA ASP A 256 -31.72 1.42 10.70
C ASP A 256 -31.05 2.79 10.53
N LYS A 257 -30.32 3.26 11.55
CA LYS A 257 -29.70 4.58 11.54
C LYS A 257 -28.40 4.62 10.74
N PHE A 258 -27.84 3.47 10.38
CA PHE A 258 -26.66 3.45 9.51
C PHE A 258 -26.99 3.92 8.08
N TYR A 259 -28.25 3.74 7.63
CA TYR A 259 -28.72 4.24 6.34
C TYR A 259 -28.80 5.77 6.28
N ASP A 260 -28.91 6.44 7.44
CA ASP A 260 -28.93 7.90 7.53
C ASP A 260 -27.53 8.54 7.49
N VAL A 261 -26.47 7.72 7.57
CA VAL A 261 -25.09 8.22 7.57
C VAL A 261 -24.73 8.67 6.16
N LYS A 262 -24.49 9.98 6.01
CA LYS A 262 -23.99 10.55 4.76
C LYS A 262 -22.54 10.14 4.55
N ILE A 263 -22.31 9.34 3.51
CA ILE A 263 -20.98 8.99 3.03
C ILE A 263 -20.50 10.15 2.15
N GLY A 264 -19.37 10.75 2.50
CA GLY A 264 -18.77 11.81 1.69
C GLY A 264 -18.25 11.23 0.38
N ASN A 265 -18.41 11.96 -0.72
CA ASN A 265 -17.82 11.59 -2.00
C ASN A 265 -17.33 12.81 -2.78
N THR A 266 -16.38 12.60 -3.68
CA THR A 266 -15.95 13.59 -4.68
C THR A 266 -15.62 12.89 -5.99
N HIS A 267 -15.73 13.61 -7.10
CA HIS A 267 -15.23 13.17 -8.40
C HIS A 267 -14.08 14.06 -8.87
N ILE A 268 -13.17 13.49 -9.64
CA ILE A 268 -12.01 14.17 -10.23
C ILE A 268 -12.05 13.92 -11.73
N THR A 269 -12.31 14.97 -12.50
CA THR A 269 -12.22 14.91 -13.96
C THR A 269 -10.76 14.97 -14.38
N ILE A 270 -10.35 14.06 -15.26
CA ILE A 270 -8.97 13.96 -15.75
C ILE A 270 -8.95 13.76 -17.26
N THR A 271 -7.85 14.17 -17.90
CA THR A 271 -7.71 14.15 -19.36
C THR A 271 -6.77 13.06 -19.85
N TYR A 272 -6.41 12.11 -18.98
CA TYR A 272 -5.48 11.03 -19.26
C TYR A 272 -6.06 9.71 -18.74
N ASN A 273 -5.56 8.58 -19.22
CA ASN A 273 -5.98 7.25 -18.77
C ASN A 273 -5.37 6.91 -17.38
N PRO A 274 -6.17 6.88 -16.29
CA PRO A 274 -5.70 6.63 -14.92
C PRO A 274 -5.53 5.13 -14.64
N VAL A 275 -4.53 4.51 -15.27
CA VAL A 275 -4.27 3.07 -15.15
C VAL A 275 -3.94 2.66 -13.72
N ILE A 276 -3.43 3.56 -12.89
CA ILE A 276 -3.14 3.31 -11.47
C ILE A 276 -3.83 4.36 -10.63
N VAL A 277 -4.49 3.92 -9.54
CA VAL A 277 -4.98 4.80 -8.47
C VAL A 277 -4.52 4.27 -7.11
N HIS A 278 -4.19 5.18 -6.20
CA HIS A 278 -3.83 4.86 -4.83
C HIS A 278 -4.24 6.01 -3.91
N ASN A 279 -4.76 5.72 -2.73
CA ASN A 279 -5.10 6.77 -1.76
C ASN A 279 -4.36 6.58 -0.44
N CYS A 280 -4.16 7.65 0.32
CA CYS A 280 -3.55 7.56 1.64
C CYS A 280 -4.03 8.68 2.55
N VAL A 281 -4.33 8.35 3.81
CA VAL A 281 -4.65 9.32 4.85
C VAL A 281 -3.37 9.83 5.49
N TYR A 282 -3.27 11.15 5.67
CA TYR A 282 -2.24 11.79 6.47
C TYR A 282 -2.84 12.79 7.45
N GLN A 283 -2.05 13.25 8.40
CA GLN A 283 -2.47 14.24 9.38
C GLN A 283 -1.64 15.50 9.23
N GLU A 284 -2.33 16.63 9.12
CA GLU A 284 -1.71 17.95 9.11
C GLU A 284 -2.18 18.74 10.32
N ARG A 285 -1.29 19.57 10.88
CA ARG A 285 -1.66 20.44 11.98
C ARG A 285 -2.22 21.74 11.42
N ASN A 286 -3.48 22.02 11.68
CA ASN A 286 -4.08 23.29 11.36
C ASN A 286 -3.43 24.40 12.19
N GLU A 287 -2.87 25.40 11.53
CA GLU A 287 -2.15 26.50 12.19
C GLU A 287 -3.09 27.42 12.99
N GLU A 288 -4.34 27.57 12.55
CA GLU A 288 -5.33 28.46 13.17
C GLU A 288 -5.96 27.81 14.42
N THR A 289 -6.35 26.54 14.32
CA THR A 289 -7.03 25.81 15.40
C THR A 289 -6.05 25.06 16.31
N GLY A 290 -4.82 24.82 15.83
CA GLY A 290 -3.78 24.04 16.51
C GLY A 290 -4.05 22.53 16.57
N LYS A 291 -5.16 22.04 15.99
CA LYS A 291 -5.58 20.64 15.99
C LYS A 291 -4.94 19.86 14.85
N LEU A 292 -4.85 18.54 15.01
CA LEU A 292 -4.52 17.64 13.91
C LEU A 292 -5.80 17.34 13.13
N GLU A 293 -5.77 17.61 11.84
CA GLU A 293 -6.85 17.37 10.89
C GLU A 293 -6.43 16.28 9.92
N ASN A 294 -7.37 15.43 9.56
CA ASN A 294 -7.12 14.38 8.58
C ASN A 294 -7.16 15.00 7.18
N MET A 295 -6.21 14.58 6.36
CA MET A 295 -6.08 15.00 4.98
C MET A 295 -5.87 13.76 4.11
N TYR A 296 -6.16 13.89 2.82
CA TYR A 296 -6.11 12.76 1.90
C TYR A 296 -5.19 13.06 0.73
N TYR A 297 -4.33 12.09 0.41
CA TYR A 297 -3.67 12.00 -0.88
C TYR A 297 -4.44 11.05 -1.77
N ILE A 298 -4.78 11.48 -2.97
CA ILE A 298 -5.26 10.63 -4.06
C ILE A 298 -4.21 10.70 -5.16
N LEU A 299 -3.53 9.59 -5.43
CA LEU A 299 -2.57 9.44 -6.51
C LEU A 299 -3.26 8.76 -7.68
N SER A 300 -2.99 9.27 -8.88
CA SER A 300 -3.36 8.66 -10.14
C SER A 300 -2.18 8.68 -11.09
N SER A 301 -1.95 7.61 -11.85
CA SER A 301 -0.85 7.53 -12.80
C SER A 301 -1.27 6.96 -14.14
N THR A 302 -0.64 7.45 -15.21
CA THR A 302 -0.54 6.73 -16.48
C THR A 302 0.53 5.63 -16.38
N SER A 303 0.39 4.56 -17.16
CA SER A 303 1.42 3.52 -17.29
C SER A 303 2.53 3.96 -18.24
N ASP A 304 2.14 4.42 -19.43
CA ASP A 304 3.03 4.51 -20.60
C ASP A 304 3.71 5.88 -20.74
N ASP A 305 3.08 6.94 -20.22
CA ASP A 305 3.65 8.30 -20.24
C ASP A 305 4.26 8.70 -18.89
N GLY A 306 4.14 7.83 -17.87
CA GLY A 306 4.82 7.97 -16.59
C GLY A 306 4.37 9.19 -15.78
N VAL A 307 3.19 9.74 -16.08
CA VAL A 307 2.65 10.91 -15.40
C VAL A 307 1.99 10.45 -14.12
N ILE A 308 2.53 10.87 -12.99
CA ILE A 308 1.98 10.62 -11.66
C ILE A 308 1.39 11.93 -11.14
N THR A 309 0.08 11.99 -10.98
CA THR A 309 -0.61 13.15 -10.39
C THR A 309 -1.12 12.82 -9.00
N VAL A 310 -0.85 13.71 -8.05
CA VAL A 310 -1.31 13.64 -6.67
C VAL A 310 -2.24 14.80 -6.39
N TYR A 311 -3.45 14.48 -5.97
CA TYR A 311 -4.46 15.39 -5.48
C TYR A 311 -4.47 15.37 -3.95
N LYS A 312 -4.45 16.54 -3.33
CA LYS A 312 -4.59 16.71 -1.88
C LYS A 312 -5.98 17.21 -1.55
N TYR A 313 -6.65 16.53 -0.62
CA TYR A 313 -7.98 16.89 -0.11
C TYR A 313 -7.96 17.07 1.40
N ASP A 314 -8.87 17.89 1.92
CA ASP A 314 -9.16 17.93 3.37
C ASP A 314 -10.15 16.85 3.80
N GLU A 315 -10.46 16.81 5.10
CA GLU A 315 -11.41 15.87 5.71
C GLU A 315 -12.84 15.95 5.14
N GLU A 316 -13.20 17.08 4.51
CA GLU A 316 -14.48 17.29 3.86
C GLU A 316 -14.44 16.97 2.36
N LEU A 317 -13.34 16.40 1.86
CA LEU A 317 -13.08 16.14 0.45
C LEU A 317 -13.08 17.41 -0.43
N ASN A 318 -12.69 18.56 0.12
CA ASN A 318 -12.40 19.75 -0.67
C ASN A 318 -10.95 19.74 -1.18
N LEU A 319 -10.78 19.94 -2.49
CA LEU A 319 -9.46 19.97 -3.12
C LEU A 319 -8.62 21.14 -2.58
N LYS A 320 -7.39 20.84 -2.17
CA LYS A 320 -6.40 21.82 -1.70
C LYS A 320 -5.26 22.05 -2.67
N GLU A 321 -4.74 20.99 -3.26
CA GLU A 321 -3.55 21.07 -4.11
C GLU A 321 -3.52 19.93 -5.13
N ILE A 322 -2.97 20.21 -6.30
CA ILE A 322 -2.64 19.20 -7.32
C ILE A 322 -1.15 19.32 -7.62
N ARG A 323 -0.44 18.19 -7.65
CA ARG A 323 0.95 18.12 -8.11
C ARG A 323 1.13 16.98 -9.09
N SER A 324 1.83 17.25 -10.19
CA SER A 324 2.18 16.23 -11.17
C SER A 324 3.69 16.04 -11.19
N PHE A 325 4.08 14.78 -11.31
CA PHE A 325 5.44 14.29 -11.38
C PHE A 325 5.58 13.47 -12.66
N LEU A 326 6.80 13.45 -13.18
CA LEU A 326 7.14 12.61 -14.31
C LEU A 326 8.08 11.52 -13.81
N TYR A 327 7.69 10.27 -14.03
CA TYR A 327 8.58 9.13 -13.95
C TYR A 327 9.42 9.06 -15.22
N ASP A 328 10.71 8.83 -15.08
CA ASP A 328 11.63 8.74 -16.20
C ASP A 328 11.55 7.36 -16.83
N LEU A 329 10.94 7.29 -18.00
CA LEU A 329 10.57 6.04 -18.65
C LEU A 329 11.60 5.54 -19.67
N GLU A 330 12.90 5.84 -19.60
CA GLU A 330 13.89 5.38 -20.62
C GLU A 330 13.75 3.86 -20.95
N ASP A 331 12.91 3.54 -21.96
CA ASP A 331 12.35 2.22 -22.30
C ASP A 331 11.72 1.43 -21.11
N ASP A 332 11.10 2.09 -20.15
CA ASP A 332 10.42 1.49 -18.97
C ASP A 332 8.90 1.78 -19.00
N PHE A 333 8.13 1.08 -18.16
CA PHE A 333 6.68 1.28 -17.99
C PHE A 333 6.34 1.22 -16.51
N ILE A 334 5.49 2.13 -16.02
CA ILE A 334 5.03 2.07 -14.62
C ILE A 334 4.04 0.93 -14.48
N LEU A 335 4.37 -0.03 -13.62
CA LEU A 335 3.50 -1.15 -13.28
C LEU A 335 2.64 -0.84 -12.06
N TRP A 336 3.18 -0.05 -11.14
CA TRP A 336 2.48 0.30 -9.90
C TRP A 336 3.02 1.59 -9.29
N ALA A 337 2.17 2.32 -8.59
CA ALA A 337 2.56 3.51 -7.85
C ALA A 337 1.75 3.64 -6.56
N SER A 338 2.37 4.20 -5.53
CA SER A 338 1.72 4.51 -4.26
C SER A 338 2.24 5.79 -3.65
N ILE A 339 1.42 6.38 -2.78
CA ILE A 339 1.77 7.51 -1.93
C ILE A 339 1.54 7.15 -0.48
N HIS A 340 2.42 7.61 0.40
CA HIS A 340 2.39 7.34 1.83
C HIS A 340 2.11 8.60 2.63
N SER A 341 1.77 8.42 3.91
CA SER A 341 1.32 9.50 4.80
C SER A 341 2.38 10.58 5.05
N ASP A 342 3.66 10.25 4.92
CA ASP A 342 4.78 11.20 5.01
C ASP A 342 5.03 11.96 3.69
N GLY A 343 4.22 11.70 2.66
CA GLY A 343 4.37 12.27 1.32
C GLY A 343 5.43 11.58 0.46
N THR A 344 5.96 10.42 0.89
CA THR A 344 6.80 9.59 0.02
C THR A 344 5.96 8.96 -1.07
N ILE A 345 6.44 9.04 -2.31
CA ILE A 345 5.87 8.40 -3.48
C ILE A 345 6.83 7.30 -3.92
N LEU A 346 6.27 6.11 -4.14
CA LEU A 346 6.96 4.94 -4.65
C LEU A 346 6.36 4.60 -6.01
N ALA A 347 7.17 4.69 -7.05
CA ALA A 347 6.81 4.29 -8.41
C ALA A 347 7.65 3.09 -8.82
N ILE A 348 6.98 2.01 -9.19
CA ILE A 348 7.60 0.76 -9.59
C ILE A 348 7.38 0.59 -11.09
N GLY A 349 8.45 0.74 -11.85
CA GLY A 349 8.50 0.32 -13.23
C GLY A 349 8.99 -1.12 -13.39
N ARG A 350 9.00 -1.59 -14.63
CA ARG A 350 9.53 -2.91 -15.00
C ARG A 350 11.04 -2.99 -14.78
N LYS A 351 11.78 -1.91 -15.06
CA LYS A 351 13.24 -1.87 -14.99
C LYS A 351 13.77 -1.10 -13.79
N ALA A 352 13.02 -0.17 -13.23
CA ALA A 352 13.47 0.64 -12.10
C ALA A 352 12.40 0.80 -11.03
N ILE A 353 12.86 1.09 -9.81
CA ILE A 353 12.04 1.59 -8.72
C ILE A 353 12.49 3.00 -8.44
N GLU A 354 11.57 3.95 -8.51
CA GLU A 354 11.80 5.34 -8.14
C GLU A 354 11.11 5.67 -6.82
N ILE A 355 11.86 6.33 -5.93
CA ILE A 355 11.35 6.82 -4.65
C ILE A 355 11.63 8.32 -4.58
N PHE A 356 10.58 9.09 -4.38
CA PHE A 356 10.65 10.54 -4.31
C PHE A 356 9.62 11.09 -3.33
N SER A 357 9.67 12.38 -3.04
CA SER A 357 8.75 13.05 -2.14
C SER A 357 7.79 13.94 -2.92
N ILE A 358 6.57 14.09 -2.43
CA ILE A 358 5.62 15.09 -2.88
C ILE A 358 6.18 16.53 -2.82
N ASN A 359 7.20 16.76 -1.99
CA ASN A 359 7.88 18.04 -1.83
C ASN A 359 9.04 18.25 -2.80
N ASP A 360 9.43 17.22 -3.56
CA ASP A 360 10.44 17.35 -4.59
C ASP A 360 9.91 18.21 -5.74
N LYS A 361 10.79 19.06 -6.27
CA LYS A 361 10.47 20.00 -7.36
C LYS A 361 11.18 19.65 -8.64
N LYS A 362 12.13 18.71 -8.60
CA LYS A 362 12.96 18.33 -9.73
C LYS A 362 13.22 16.82 -9.74
N ILE A 363 13.28 16.25 -10.94
CA ILE A 363 13.46 14.81 -11.15
C ILE A 363 14.80 14.29 -10.61
N GLU A 364 15.86 15.10 -10.56
CA GLU A 364 17.16 14.68 -10.02
C GLU A 364 17.13 14.43 -8.50
N GLN A 365 16.04 14.81 -7.82
CA GLN A 365 15.81 14.49 -6.42
C GLN A 365 15.29 13.06 -6.22
N HIS A 366 14.80 12.42 -7.28
CA HIS A 366 14.27 11.07 -7.24
C HIS A 366 15.42 10.07 -7.01
N ARG A 367 15.19 9.14 -6.09
CA ARG A 367 16.12 8.03 -5.85
C ARG A 367 15.72 6.86 -6.73
N LYS A 368 16.58 6.54 -7.69
CA LYS A 368 16.38 5.43 -8.62
C LYS A 368 17.17 4.21 -8.19
N TYR A 369 16.51 3.07 -8.22
CA TYR A 369 17.12 1.76 -8.02
C TYR A 369 16.82 0.91 -9.24
N ALA A 370 17.86 0.33 -9.85
CA ALA A 370 17.65 -0.69 -10.88
C ALA A 370 16.87 -1.86 -10.27
N SER A 371 15.83 -2.28 -10.97
CA SER A 371 14.95 -3.37 -10.59
C SER A 371 15.21 -4.59 -11.47
N ASP A 372 16.32 -5.28 -11.18
CA ASP A 372 16.60 -6.60 -11.75
C ASP A 372 15.63 -7.66 -11.17
N ILE A 373 14.80 -7.27 -10.19
CA ILE A 373 13.99 -8.15 -9.35
C ILE A 373 12.77 -8.67 -10.11
N PHE A 374 12.19 -7.88 -11.03
CA PHE A 374 11.00 -8.30 -11.79
C PHE A 374 11.29 -9.16 -13.02
N GLU A 375 12.54 -9.30 -13.46
CA GLU A 375 12.87 -10.38 -14.41
C GLU A 375 12.67 -11.78 -13.80
N SER A 376 12.64 -11.88 -12.46
CA SER A 376 12.39 -13.12 -11.72
C SER A 376 10.96 -13.30 -11.20
N PHE A 377 10.12 -12.27 -11.31
CA PHE A 377 8.69 -12.32 -11.03
C PHE A 377 7.93 -12.06 -12.33
N HIS A 378 7.48 -13.12 -13.00
CA HIS A 378 6.53 -12.98 -14.11
C HIS A 378 5.21 -12.41 -13.55
N LEU A 379 5.11 -11.09 -13.51
CA LEU A 379 3.92 -10.32 -13.11
C LEU A 379 2.73 -10.47 -14.10
N TYR A 380 2.85 -11.33 -15.11
CA TYR A 380 1.75 -11.68 -16.01
C TYR A 380 0.83 -12.77 -15.43
N ASP A 381 1.11 -13.29 -14.23
CA ASP A 381 0.28 -14.26 -13.51
C ASP A 381 -0.47 -13.66 -12.30
N VAL A 382 -0.65 -12.34 -12.22
CA VAL A 382 -1.51 -11.68 -11.20
C VAL A 382 -2.74 -11.08 -11.83
#